data_AF-A0A965G5S3-F1
#
_entry.id   AF-A0A965G5S3-F1
#
_cell.length_a   1.000
_cell.length_b   1.000
_cell.length_c   1.000
_cell.angle_alpha   90.00
_cell.angle_beta   90.00
_cell.angle_gamma   90.00
#
_symmetry.space_group_name_H-M   'P 1'
#
loop_
_entity.id
_entity.type
_entity.pdbx_description
1 polymer ?
#
loop_
_entity_poly.entity_id
_entity_poly.type
_entity_poly.pdbx_seq_one_letter_code
_entity_poly.pdbx_strand_id
1 'polypeptide(L)'
;MEKRETAAILALLASAYPYAKVSKETAAVYHGVWLDLGFDDCRRAAETLIRVSDHFPSAAALRREVLRGAGRLSVSPAEAWAMVTAAVRESGRYKRPQFADRAVEQAVTTIGWREICDSENQGVLRAHFFKVFEKIAEDLDRSTMLQLAGQLSSGGDATPKAVGSGKTVEADPFQEADEVDR
;
A
#
# COMPACT_ATOMS: atom_id res chain seq x y z
N MET A 1 5.91 3.72 -14.95
CA MET A 1 5.22 2.83 -15.91
C MET A 1 4.87 3.55 -17.21
N GLU A 2 4.74 2.79 -18.30
CA GLU A 2 4.35 3.25 -19.64
C GLU A 2 2.83 3.49 -19.77
N LYS A 3 2.41 4.34 -20.72
CA LYS A 3 0.98 4.62 -20.96
C LYS A 3 0.17 3.37 -21.30
N ARG A 4 0.79 2.42 -22.02
CA ARG A 4 0.17 1.13 -22.39
C ARG A 4 -0.11 0.26 -21.18
N GLU A 5 0.84 0.23 -20.23
CA GLU A 5 0.70 -0.51 -18.98
C GLU A 5 -0.43 0.07 -18.12
N THR A 6 -0.50 1.40 -18.00
CA THR A 6 -1.62 2.06 -17.31
C THR A 6 -2.96 1.73 -17.95
N ALA A 7 -3.03 1.76 -19.29
CA ALA A 7 -4.24 1.41 -20.01
C ALA A 7 -4.67 -0.05 -19.76
N ALA A 8 -3.71 -0.99 -19.65
CA ALA A 8 -3.99 -2.38 -19.32
C ALA A 8 -4.57 -2.53 -17.91
N ILE A 9 -4.02 -1.83 -16.91
CA ILE A 9 -4.56 -1.83 -15.54
C ILE A 9 -5.96 -1.21 -15.49
N LEU A 10 -6.18 -0.10 -16.21
CA LEU A 10 -7.49 0.53 -16.30
C LEU A 10 -8.52 -0.35 -17.01
N ALA A 11 -8.10 -1.09 -18.04
CA ALA A 11 -8.96 -2.06 -18.72
C ALA A 11 -9.36 -3.19 -17.76
N LEU A 12 -8.41 -3.74 -16.99
CA LEU A 12 -8.68 -4.75 -15.96
C LEU A 12 -9.71 -4.24 -14.94
N LEU A 13 -9.53 -3.01 -14.43
CA LEU A 13 -10.47 -2.39 -13.50
C LEU A 13 -11.85 -2.17 -14.16
N ALA A 14 -11.89 -1.63 -15.38
CA ALA A 14 -13.16 -1.38 -16.08
C ALA A 14 -13.93 -2.67 -16.36
N SER A 15 -13.24 -3.78 -16.63
CA SER A 15 -13.86 -5.11 -16.79
C SER A 15 -14.51 -5.62 -15.51
N ALA A 16 -13.98 -5.28 -14.34
CA ALA A 16 -14.56 -5.65 -13.04
C ALA A 16 -15.71 -4.72 -12.62
N TYR A 17 -15.79 -3.50 -13.17
CA TYR A 17 -16.77 -2.48 -12.81
C TYR A 17 -17.55 -1.98 -14.05
N PRO A 18 -18.61 -2.68 -14.49
CA PRO A 18 -19.29 -2.41 -15.76
C PRO A 18 -19.88 -1.01 -15.92
N TYR A 19 -20.15 -0.32 -14.81
CA TYR A 19 -20.70 1.03 -14.78
C TYR A 19 -19.62 2.13 -14.92
N ALA A 20 -18.34 1.78 -14.82
CA ALA A 20 -17.25 2.74 -14.88
C ALA A 20 -16.94 3.15 -16.32
N LYS A 21 -17.03 4.46 -16.61
CA LYS A 21 -16.63 5.03 -17.91
C LYS A 21 -15.22 5.58 -17.80
N VAL A 22 -14.26 4.88 -18.39
CA VAL A 22 -12.87 5.35 -18.45
C VAL A 22 -12.65 6.11 -19.76
N SER A 23 -12.52 7.44 -19.68
CA SER A 23 -12.17 8.26 -20.85
C SER A 23 -10.65 8.34 -21.04
N LYS A 24 -10.20 8.87 -22.19
CA LYS A 24 -8.76 9.07 -22.46
C LYS A 24 -8.16 10.08 -21.49
N GLU A 25 -8.93 11.10 -21.12
CA GLU A 25 -8.55 12.13 -20.15
C GLU A 25 -8.41 11.51 -18.75
N THR A 26 -9.34 10.64 -18.35
CA THR A 26 -9.22 9.86 -17.10
C THR A 26 -7.95 9.01 -17.10
N ALA A 27 -7.66 8.31 -18.20
CA ALA A 27 -6.45 7.49 -18.30
C ALA A 27 -5.16 8.32 -18.16
N ALA A 28 -5.14 9.54 -18.72
CA ALA A 28 -4.00 10.44 -18.59
C ALA A 28 -3.77 10.91 -17.14
N VAL A 29 -4.85 11.21 -16.40
CA VAL A 29 -4.76 11.57 -14.98
C VAL A 29 -4.20 10.41 -14.15
N TYR A 30 -4.70 9.19 -14.38
CA TYR A 30 -4.23 8.00 -13.68
C TYR A 30 -2.76 7.70 -13.99
N HIS A 31 -2.35 7.83 -15.26
CA HIS A 31 -0.95 7.68 -15.66
C HIS A 31 -0.02 8.63 -14.92
N GLY A 32 -0.42 9.90 -14.75
CA GLY A 32 0.36 10.88 -13.99
C GLY A 32 0.55 10.50 -12.52
N VAL A 33 -0.45 9.89 -11.89
CA VAL A 33 -0.40 9.47 -10.47
C VAL A 33 0.39 8.19 -10.26
N TRP A 34 0.47 7.33 -11.27
CA TRP A 34 1.13 6.02 -11.19
C TRP A 34 2.49 5.97 -11.89
N LEU A 35 3.04 7.12 -12.29
CA LEU A 35 4.24 7.18 -13.13
C LEU A 35 5.46 6.51 -12.48
N ASP A 36 5.63 6.67 -11.16
CA ASP A 36 6.69 6.07 -10.33
C ASP A 36 6.42 4.63 -9.90
N LEU A 37 5.23 4.08 -10.17
CA LEU A 37 4.86 2.74 -9.74
C LEU A 37 5.28 1.69 -10.78
N GLY A 38 5.63 0.50 -10.30
CA GLY A 38 5.91 -0.69 -11.12
C GLY A 38 4.62 -1.32 -11.64
N PHE A 39 4.65 -1.89 -12.85
CA PHE A 39 3.48 -2.53 -13.46
C PHE A 39 2.95 -3.70 -12.62
N ASP A 40 3.83 -4.61 -12.19
CA ASP A 40 3.42 -5.80 -11.41
C ASP A 40 2.81 -5.43 -10.06
N ASP A 41 3.35 -4.38 -9.41
CA ASP A 41 2.79 -3.85 -8.16
C ASP A 41 1.39 -3.29 -8.38
N CYS A 42 1.21 -2.48 -9.43
CA CYS A 42 -0.10 -1.93 -9.79
C CYS A 42 -1.12 -3.00 -10.15
N ARG A 43 -0.69 -4.06 -10.85
CA ARG A 43 -1.54 -5.19 -11.19
C ARG A 43 -2.03 -5.92 -9.93
N ARG A 44 -1.12 -6.28 -9.03
CA ARG A 44 -1.47 -6.93 -7.76
C ARG A 44 -2.42 -6.06 -6.95
N ALA A 45 -2.13 -4.76 -6.84
CA ALA A 45 -2.98 -3.80 -6.15
C ALA A 45 -4.39 -3.69 -6.77
N ALA A 46 -4.49 -3.67 -8.10
CA ALA A 46 -5.77 -3.66 -8.80
C ALA A 46 -6.57 -4.94 -8.53
N GLU A 47 -5.94 -6.11 -8.60
CA GLU A 47 -6.57 -7.40 -8.29
C GLU A 47 -7.06 -7.46 -6.84
N THR A 48 -6.29 -6.93 -5.89
CA THR A 48 -6.73 -6.81 -4.48
C THR A 48 -7.95 -5.91 -4.38
N LEU A 49 -7.93 -4.72 -4.99
CA LEU A 49 -9.04 -3.78 -4.93
C LEU A 49 -10.32 -4.36 -5.53
N ILE A 50 -10.23 -5.10 -6.63
CA ILE A 50 -11.37 -5.80 -7.24
C ILE A 50 -12.02 -6.80 -6.27
N ARG A 51 -11.23 -7.45 -5.41
CA ARG A 51 -11.74 -8.44 -4.45
C ARG A 51 -12.42 -7.83 -3.23
N VAL A 52 -12.06 -6.60 -2.85
CA VAL A 52 -12.47 -5.98 -1.56
C VAL A 52 -13.33 -4.73 -1.72
N SER A 53 -13.40 -4.15 -2.92
CA SER A 53 -14.14 -2.92 -3.19
C SER A 53 -15.23 -3.16 -4.21
N ASP A 54 -16.47 -2.83 -3.84
CA ASP A 54 -17.62 -2.83 -4.75
C ASP A 54 -17.61 -1.65 -5.73
N HIS A 55 -16.76 -0.65 -5.47
CA HIS A 55 -16.68 0.62 -6.21
C HIS A 55 -15.41 0.70 -7.04
N PHE A 56 -15.51 1.34 -8.22
CA PHE A 56 -14.34 1.64 -9.06
C PHE A 56 -13.30 2.47 -8.27
N PRO A 57 -12.05 1.97 -8.10
CA PRO A 57 -11.08 2.60 -7.24
C PRO A 57 -10.55 3.91 -7.84
N SER A 58 -10.26 4.89 -6.98
CA SER A 58 -9.57 6.12 -7.40
C SER A 58 -8.08 5.87 -7.70
N ALA A 59 -7.46 6.76 -8.48
CA ALA A 59 -6.01 6.70 -8.73
C ALA A 59 -5.19 6.66 -7.43
N ALA A 60 -5.62 7.40 -6.41
CA ALA A 60 -5.00 7.41 -5.09
C ALA A 60 -5.24 6.11 -4.30
N ALA A 61 -6.37 5.43 -4.50
CA ALA A 61 -6.66 4.15 -3.85
C ALA A 61 -5.68 3.07 -4.31
N LEU A 62 -5.46 2.94 -5.63
CA LEU A 62 -4.47 1.98 -6.15
C LEU A 62 -3.06 2.29 -5.67
N ARG A 63 -2.65 3.57 -5.73
CA ARG A 63 -1.34 3.99 -5.21
C ARG A 63 -1.16 3.62 -3.73
N ARG A 64 -2.19 3.85 -2.92
CA ARG A 64 -2.17 3.50 -1.48
C ARG A 64 -2.00 2.00 -1.29
N GLU A 65 -2.68 1.19 -2.08
CA GLU A 65 -2.58 -0.26 -2.00
C GLU A 65 -1.20 -0.77 -2.41
N VAL A 66 -0.61 -0.20 -3.46
CA VAL A 66 0.78 -0.47 -3.85
C VAL A 66 1.75 -0.15 -2.71
N LEU A 67 1.64 1.05 -2.11
CA LEU A 67 2.54 1.46 -1.04
C LEU A 67 2.33 0.66 0.25
N ARG A 68 1.10 0.23 0.53
CA ARG A 68 0.78 -0.69 1.63
C ARG A 68 1.46 -2.04 1.41
N GLY A 69 1.34 -2.63 0.22
CA GLY A 69 2.00 -3.88 -0.14
C GLY A 69 3.53 -3.80 -0.07
N ALA A 70 4.10 -2.62 -0.32
CA ALA A 70 5.53 -2.35 -0.18
C ALA A 70 5.98 -2.05 1.27
N GLY A 71 5.08 -2.10 2.26
CA GLY A 71 5.38 -1.80 3.67
C GLY A 71 5.78 -0.33 3.92
N ARG A 72 5.36 0.59 3.03
CA ARG A 72 5.69 2.03 3.13
C ARG A 72 4.63 2.84 3.88
N LEU A 73 3.44 2.28 4.07
CA LEU A 73 2.38 2.89 4.85
C LEU A 73 2.31 2.24 6.23
N SER A 74 1.74 3.00 7.17
CA SER A 74 1.57 2.57 8.55
C SER A 74 0.66 1.34 8.64
N VAL A 75 0.95 0.47 9.61
CA VAL A 75 0.12 -0.70 9.90
C VAL A 75 -1.25 -0.32 10.47
N SER A 76 -2.18 -1.27 10.56
CA SER A 76 -3.48 -0.98 11.17
C SER A 76 -3.35 -0.67 12.66
N PRO A 77 -4.28 0.12 13.26
CA PRO A 77 -4.25 0.41 14.70
C PRO A 77 -4.24 -0.86 15.57
N ALA A 78 -4.96 -1.90 15.16
CA ALA A 78 -5.01 -3.17 15.86
C ALA A 78 -3.66 -3.90 15.84
N GLU A 79 -3.01 -3.96 14.67
CA GLU A 79 -1.66 -4.54 14.53
C GLU A 79 -0.63 -3.74 15.33
N ALA A 80 -0.68 -2.42 15.25
CA ALA A 80 0.17 -1.52 16.01
C ALA A 80 0.06 -1.79 17.52
N TRP A 81 -1.16 -1.94 18.05
CA TRP A 81 -1.36 -2.26 19.45
C TRP A 81 -0.90 -3.67 19.83
N ALA A 82 -1.07 -4.65 18.93
CA ALA A 82 -0.51 -5.98 19.13
C ALA A 82 1.02 -5.94 19.26
N MET A 83 1.70 -5.13 18.43
CA MET A 83 3.16 -4.94 18.53
C MET A 83 3.55 -4.30 19.87
N VAL A 84 2.84 -3.25 20.30
CA VAL A 84 3.11 -2.57 21.58
C VAL A 84 2.93 -3.53 22.75
N THR A 85 1.81 -4.26 22.80
CA THR A 85 1.53 -5.20 23.88
C THR A 85 2.51 -6.37 23.91
N ALA A 86 2.93 -6.89 22.75
CA ALA A 86 4.01 -7.88 22.68
C ALA A 86 5.31 -7.33 23.26
N ALA A 87 5.69 -6.11 22.88
CA ALA A 87 6.91 -5.48 23.38
C ALA A 87 6.86 -5.19 24.89
N VAL A 88 5.69 -4.88 25.46
CA VAL A 88 5.52 -4.70 26.92
C VAL A 88 5.81 -6.01 27.64
N ARG A 89 5.34 -7.15 27.10
CA ARG A 89 5.57 -8.48 27.68
C ARG A 89 7.03 -8.90 27.59
N GLU A 90 7.73 -8.53 26.52
CA GLU A 90 9.12 -8.92 26.28
C GLU A 90 10.13 -8.01 27.00
N SER A 91 9.97 -6.69 26.88
CA SER A 91 10.97 -5.72 27.35
C SER A 91 10.68 -5.18 28.76
N GLY A 92 9.43 -5.26 29.22
CA GLY A 92 8.99 -4.69 30.48
C GLY A 92 9.18 -3.17 30.57
N ARG A 93 9.09 -2.64 31.80
CA ARG A 93 9.06 -1.19 32.05
C ARG A 93 10.38 -0.46 31.79
N TYR A 94 11.51 -1.13 32.03
CA TYR A 94 12.82 -0.45 32.11
C TYR A 94 13.56 -0.39 30.77
N LYS A 95 13.21 -1.27 29.82
CA LYS A 95 13.80 -1.30 28.49
C LYS A 95 12.78 -0.79 27.48
N ARG A 96 13.04 0.37 26.87
CA ARG A 96 12.19 0.90 25.80
C ARG A 96 12.53 0.17 24.48
N PRO A 97 11.58 -0.54 23.86
CA PRO A 97 11.78 -1.16 22.56
C PRO A 97 11.93 -0.08 21.46
N GLN A 98 12.45 -0.49 20.31
CA GLN A 98 12.42 0.30 19.08
C GLN A 98 11.44 -0.37 18.12
N PHE A 99 10.54 0.42 17.54
CA PHE A 99 9.58 -0.07 16.54
C PHE A 99 10.05 0.31 15.13
N ALA A 100 9.95 -0.65 14.21
CA ALA A 100 10.27 -0.42 12.79
C ALA A 100 9.25 0.53 12.14
N ASP A 101 7.97 0.41 12.52
CA ASP A 101 6.92 1.31 12.09
C ASP A 101 7.05 2.66 12.81
N ARG A 102 7.23 3.72 12.02
CA ARG A 102 7.47 5.08 12.53
C ARG A 102 6.25 5.64 13.27
N ALA A 103 5.04 5.30 12.86
CA ALA A 103 3.83 5.75 13.53
C ALA A 103 3.68 5.09 14.90
N VAL A 104 4.00 3.79 15.01
CA VAL A 104 4.02 3.08 16.30
C VAL A 104 5.06 3.71 17.23
N GLU A 105 6.28 3.92 16.74
CA GLU A 105 7.37 4.53 17.51
C GLU A 105 6.99 5.92 18.05
N GLN A 106 6.40 6.77 17.20
CA GLN A 106 5.98 8.11 17.59
C GLN A 106 4.79 8.10 18.57
N ALA A 107 3.81 7.21 18.37
CA ALA A 107 2.67 7.07 19.27
C ALA A 107 3.12 6.62 20.68
N VAL A 108 3.99 5.61 20.76
CA VAL A 108 4.57 5.14 22.03
C VAL A 108 5.41 6.23 22.71
N THR A 109 6.15 7.03 21.93
CA THR A 109 6.90 8.17 22.47
C THR A 109 5.99 9.24 23.04
N THR A 110 4.90 9.55 22.33
CA THR A 110 3.95 10.61 22.68
C THR A 110 3.20 10.26 23.96
N ILE A 111 2.79 9.00 24.13
CA ILE A 111 2.09 8.54 25.34
C ILE A 111 3.10 8.26 26.46
N GLY A 112 4.30 7.79 26.14
CA GLY A 112 5.30 7.42 27.11
C GLY A 112 5.27 5.93 27.45
N TRP A 113 6.43 5.27 27.29
CA TRP A 113 6.57 3.83 27.52
C TRP A 113 6.22 3.39 28.95
N ARG A 114 6.62 4.19 29.95
CA ARG A 114 6.31 3.89 31.36
C ARG A 114 4.83 4.00 31.64
N GLU A 115 4.16 5.02 31.11
CA GLU A 115 2.71 5.19 31.27
C GLU A 115 1.94 4.01 30.65
N ILE A 116 2.39 3.53 29.49
CA ILE A 116 1.83 2.33 28.84
C ILE A 116 2.00 1.10 29.75
N CYS A 117 3.20 0.89 30.30
CA CYS A 117 3.49 -0.26 31.15
C CYS A 117 2.75 -0.21 32.50
N ASP A 118 2.60 0.97 33.09
CA ASP A 118 2.05 1.19 34.43
C ASP A 118 0.53 1.38 34.42
N SER A 119 -0.11 1.37 33.26
CA SER A 119 -1.55 1.65 33.15
C SER A 119 -2.41 0.53 33.75
N GLU A 120 -3.23 0.90 34.74
CA GLU A 120 -4.21 0.01 35.36
C GLU A 120 -5.48 -0.16 34.51
N ASN A 121 -5.71 0.72 33.54
CA ASN A 121 -6.88 0.68 32.65
C ASN A 121 -6.47 0.51 31.19
N GLN A 122 -6.23 -0.74 30.81
CA GLN A 122 -5.83 -1.13 29.46
C GLN A 122 -6.87 -0.77 28.38
N GLY A 123 -8.16 -0.70 28.74
CA GLY A 123 -9.22 -0.32 27.81
C GLY A 123 -9.14 1.16 27.40
N VAL A 124 -8.97 2.04 28.39
CA VAL A 124 -8.79 3.48 28.16
C VAL A 124 -7.45 3.76 27.48
N LEU A 125 -6.37 3.10 27.93
CA LEU A 125 -5.05 3.25 27.31
C LEU A 125 -5.08 2.85 25.83
N ARG A 126 -5.72 1.72 25.49
CA ARG A 126 -5.84 1.28 24.09
C ARG A 126 -6.62 2.29 23.25
N ALA A 127 -7.73 2.82 23.75
CA ALA A 127 -8.52 3.82 23.04
C ALA A 127 -7.72 5.13 22.82
N HIS A 128 -6.97 5.56 23.84
CA HIS A 128 -6.08 6.72 23.73
C HIS A 128 -4.95 6.46 22.72
N PHE A 129 -4.33 5.27 22.76
CA PHE A 129 -3.32 4.86 21.81
C PHE A 129 -3.85 4.86 20.38
N PHE A 130 -5.01 4.27 20.10
CA PHE A 130 -5.62 4.30 18.77
C PHE A 130 -5.79 5.73 18.26
N LYS A 131 -6.34 6.64 19.09
CA LYS A 131 -6.54 8.03 18.69
C LYS A 131 -5.22 8.74 18.31
N VAL A 132 -4.18 8.56 19.13
CA VAL A 132 -2.86 9.17 18.88
C VAL A 132 -2.20 8.54 17.65
N PHE A 133 -2.19 7.21 17.58
CA PHE A 133 -1.61 6.46 16.48
C PHE A 133 -2.27 6.78 15.14
N GLU A 134 -3.60 6.75 15.06
CA GLU A 134 -4.34 7.02 13.83
C GLU A 134 -4.02 8.41 13.28
N LYS A 135 -3.95 9.42 14.17
CA LYS A 135 -3.62 10.78 13.76
C LYS A 135 -2.20 10.88 13.19
N ILE A 136 -1.24 10.26 13.87
CA ILE A 136 0.16 10.24 13.43
C ILE A 136 0.31 9.45 12.11
N ALA A 137 -0.31 8.28 12.03
CA ALA A 137 -0.31 7.43 10.85
C ALA A 137 -0.91 8.16 9.65
N GLU A 138 -2.03 8.87 9.82
CA GLU A 138 -2.64 9.67 8.74
C GLU A 138 -1.66 10.73 8.21
N ASP A 139 -1.01 11.47 9.10
CA ASP A 139 -0.10 12.56 8.74
C ASP A 139 1.19 12.01 8.06
N LEU A 140 1.73 10.89 8.54
CA LEU A 140 2.90 10.22 7.96
C LEU A 140 2.57 9.56 6.61
N ASP A 141 1.46 8.85 6.51
CA ASP A 141 1.01 8.22 5.28
C ASP A 141 0.72 9.28 4.22
N ARG A 142 0.04 10.38 4.59
CA ARG A 142 -0.19 11.53 3.69
C ARG A 142 1.13 12.11 3.19
N SER A 143 2.09 12.31 4.09
CA SER A 143 3.42 12.82 3.74
C SER A 143 4.14 11.86 2.78
N THR A 144 4.09 10.55 3.05
CA THR A 144 4.71 9.51 2.21
C THR A 144 4.08 9.47 0.82
N MET A 145 2.76 9.59 0.73
CA MET A 145 2.02 9.67 -0.54
C MET A 145 2.47 10.86 -1.39
N LEU A 146 2.75 12.01 -0.78
CA LEU A 146 3.17 13.25 -1.46
C LEU A 146 4.67 13.30 -1.78
N GLN A 147 5.53 12.82 -0.88
CA GLN A 147 6.98 12.89 -1.05
C GLN A 147 7.48 12.06 -2.25
N LEU A 148 6.92 10.87 -2.46
CA LEU A 148 7.26 10.07 -3.64
C LEU A 148 6.82 10.72 -4.95
N ALA A 149 5.73 11.49 -4.93
CA ALA A 149 5.30 12.25 -6.10
C ALA A 149 6.26 13.42 -6.40
N GLY A 150 6.83 14.05 -5.37
CA GLY A 150 7.79 15.15 -5.51
C GLY A 150 9.18 14.73 -6.00
N GLN A 151 9.61 13.50 -5.72
CA GLN A 151 10.92 12.97 -6.15
C GLN A 151 11.03 12.81 -7.68
N LEU A 152 9.91 12.73 -8.41
CA LEU A 152 9.88 12.76 -9.88
C LEU A 152 10.19 14.16 -10.45
N SER A 153 9.95 15.22 -9.68
CA SER A 153 10.19 16.61 -10.13
C SER A 153 11.65 17.07 -9.90
N SER A 154 12.39 16.41 -9.01
CA SER A 154 13.79 16.75 -8.69
C SER A 154 14.83 15.77 -9.26
N GLY A 155 14.40 14.68 -9.89
CA GLY A 155 15.26 13.62 -10.44
C GLY A 155 15.48 13.72 -11.95
N GLY A 156 15.98 14.87 -12.43
CA GLY A 156 16.65 14.92 -13.72
C GLY A 156 18.05 14.30 -13.56
N ASP A 157 18.25 13.18 -14.25
CA ASP A 157 19.53 12.49 -14.47
C ASP A 157 19.97 11.46 -13.40
N ALA A 158 19.69 10.18 -13.69
CA ALA A 158 20.58 9.04 -13.44
C ALA A 158 19.84 7.73 -13.80
N THR A 159 20.04 7.25 -15.03
CA THR A 159 19.79 5.83 -15.34
C THR A 159 21.00 5.00 -14.89
N PRO A 160 20.77 3.80 -14.33
CA PRO A 160 21.67 2.71 -14.55
C PRO A 160 20.99 1.63 -15.40
N LYS A 161 21.75 1.24 -16.41
CA LYS A 161 21.53 0.23 -17.44
C LYS A 161 21.85 -1.17 -16.87
N ALA A 162 21.00 -2.14 -17.14
CA ALA A 162 21.31 -3.58 -17.17
C ALA A 162 20.29 -4.21 -18.14
N VAL A 163 20.59 -4.74 -19.35
CA VAL A 163 21.42 -5.89 -19.74
C VAL A 163 21.24 -7.06 -18.77
N GLY A 164 20.65 -8.21 -19.12
CA GLY A 164 20.05 -8.67 -20.37
C GLY A 164 19.55 -10.13 -20.25
N SER A 165 18.86 -10.58 -21.29
CA SER A 165 18.68 -11.97 -21.77
C SER A 165 17.84 -12.97 -20.96
N GLY A 166 16.81 -13.54 -21.62
CA GLY A 166 16.37 -14.90 -21.30
C GLY A 166 14.94 -15.31 -21.68
N LYS A 167 14.71 -15.59 -22.98
CA LYS A 167 13.73 -16.54 -23.57
C LYS A 167 12.21 -16.41 -23.29
N THR A 168 11.51 -16.29 -24.42
CA THR A 168 10.14 -16.67 -24.76
C THR A 168 9.74 -18.06 -24.28
N VAL A 169 8.52 -18.18 -23.72
CA VAL A 169 7.56 -19.25 -24.01
C VAL A 169 6.14 -18.64 -23.91
N GLU A 170 5.45 -18.59 -25.05
CA GLU A 170 4.00 -18.39 -25.13
C GLU A 170 3.29 -19.60 -24.49
N ALA A 171 2.30 -19.35 -23.65
CA ALA A 171 1.27 -20.32 -23.33
C ALA A 171 -0.05 -19.57 -23.11
N ASP A 172 -0.89 -19.61 -24.15
CA ASP A 172 -2.25 -19.12 -24.20
C ASP A 172 -3.17 -20.08 -23.41
N PRO A 173 -3.93 -19.63 -22.40
CA PRO A 173 -4.69 -20.55 -21.54
C PRO A 173 -6.12 -20.87 -22.04
N PHE A 174 -6.44 -20.65 -23.32
CA PHE A 174 -7.82 -20.82 -23.84
C PHE A 174 -7.99 -21.65 -25.13
N GLN A 175 -7.09 -22.59 -25.44
CA GLN A 175 -7.32 -23.56 -26.52
C GLN A 175 -7.14 -25.00 -26.05
N GLU A 176 -8.23 -25.60 -25.56
CA GLU A 176 -8.64 -27.01 -25.81
C GLU A 176 -9.91 -27.30 -25.00
N ALA A 177 -11.06 -26.96 -25.57
CA ALA A 177 -12.36 -27.46 -25.15
C ALA A 177 -13.28 -27.53 -26.37
N ASP A 178 -12.93 -28.37 -27.34
CA ASP A 178 -13.85 -28.89 -28.36
C ASP A 178 -13.17 -30.05 -29.11
N GLU A 179 -13.14 -31.24 -28.49
CA GLU A 179 -13.14 -32.53 -29.20
C GLU A 179 -13.31 -33.68 -28.18
N VAL A 180 -14.56 -34.02 -27.87
CA VAL A 180 -14.91 -35.38 -27.43
C VAL A 180 -16.10 -35.82 -28.28
N ASP A 181 -15.78 -36.48 -29.39
CA ASP A 181 -16.73 -37.25 -30.18
C ASP A 181 -16.52 -38.74 -29.84
N ARG A 182 -17.58 -39.38 -29.32
CA ARG A 182 -17.97 -40.80 -29.49
C ARG A 182 -19.03 -41.24 -28.50
#